data_AF-A0A357D0C8-F1
#
_entry.id   AF-A0A357D0C8-F1
#
_cell.length_a   1.000
_cell.length_b   1.000
_cell.length_c   1.000
_cell.angle_alpha   90.00
_cell.angle_beta   90.00
_cell.angle_gamma   90.00
#
_symmetry.space_group_name_H-M   'P 1'
#
loop_
_entity.id
_entity.type
_entity.pdbx_description
1 polymer ?
#
loop_
_entity_poly.entity_id
_entity_poly.type
_entity_poly.pdbx_seq_one_letter_code
_entity_poly.pdbx_strand_id
1 'polypeptide(L)' 'GFGPAGMFAALVLARAGAMPIVLERGLDADRRKEIVRNFFETGILDTETNVQFGEGGAGTFSDG' A
#
# COMPACT_ATOMS: atom_id res chain seq x y z
N GLY A 1 -2.41 7.91 -1.96
CA GLY A 1 -2.10 6.73 -1.13
C GLY A 1 -3.19 5.70 -1.30
N PHE A 2 -2.81 4.43 -1.35
CA PHE A 2 -3.67 3.29 -1.59
C PHE A 2 -3.76 2.39 -0.34
N GLY A 3 -3.95 3.01 0.83
CA GLY A 3 -4.41 2.32 2.04
C GLY A 3 -5.95 2.27 2.13
N PRO A 4 -6.54 1.77 3.22
CA PRO A 4 -8.00 1.55 3.32
C PRO A 4 -8.81 2.82 3.03
N ALA A 5 -8.45 3.96 3.62
CA ALA A 5 -9.14 5.22 3.36
C ALA A 5 -9.10 5.63 1.88
N GLY A 6 -7.93 5.51 1.23
CA GLY A 6 -7.77 5.84 -0.19
C GLY A 6 -8.53 4.88 -1.11
N MET A 7 -8.49 3.58 -0.80
CA MET A 7 -9.24 2.55 -1.51
C MET A 7 -10.75 2.80 -1.44
N PHE A 8 -11.29 3.05 -0.24
CA PHE A 8 -12.72 3.30 -0.08
C PHE A 8 -13.16 4.62 -0.73
N ALA A 9 -12.36 5.69 -0.63
CA ALA A 9 -12.64 6.95 -1.32
C ALA A 9 -12.70 6.75 -2.84
N ALA A 10 -11.69 6.08 -3.42
CA ALA A 10 -11.65 5.78 -4.85
C ALA A 10 -12.81 4.86 -5.28
N LEU A 11 -13.14 3.85 -4.49
CA LEU A 11 -14.25 2.94 -4.77
C LEU A 11 -15.59 3.69 -4.80
N VAL A 12 -15.85 4.57 -3.84
CA VAL A 12 -17.09 5.36 -3.80
C VAL A 12 -17.17 6.30 -5.00
N LEU A 13 -16.07 7.00 -5.32
CA LEU A 13 -16.00 7.88 -6.50
C LEU A 13 -16.23 7.11 -7.81
N ALA A 14 -15.59 5.95 -7.97
CA ALA A 14 -15.77 5.10 -9.15
C ALA A 14 -17.22 4.61 -9.29
N ARG A 15 -17.86 4.21 -8.19
CA ARG A 15 -19.28 3.80 -8.17
C ARG A 15 -20.24 4.95 -8.49
N ALA A 16 -19.85 6.18 -8.20
CA ALA A 16 -20.61 7.39 -8.56
C ALA A 16 -20.37 7.83 -10.02
N GLY A 17 -19.61 7.08 -10.82
CA GLY A 17 -19.33 7.37 -12.22
C GLY A 17 -18.14 8.30 -12.46
N ALA A 18 -17.38 8.66 -11.42
CA ALA A 18 -16.10 9.35 -11.60
C ALA A 18 -15.00 8.37 -12.04
N MET A 19 -13.90 8.91 -12.56
CA MET A 19 -12.70 8.14 -12.94
C MET A 19 -11.51 8.56 -12.06
N PRO A 20 -11.49 8.17 -10.76
CA PRO A 20 -10.43 8.59 -9.85
C PRO A 20 -9.09 7.95 -10.23
N ILE A 21 -8.03 8.76 -10.20
CA ILE A 21 -6.65 8.28 -10.30
C ILE A 21 -6.08 8.22 -8.89
N VAL A 22 -5.63 7.04 -8.48
CA VAL A 22 -4.98 6.84 -7.18
C VAL A 22 -3.49 6.68 -7.38
N LEU A 23 -2.71 7.50 -6.69
CA LEU A 23 -1.25 7.42 -6.66
C LEU A 23 -0.81 6.82 -5.34
N GLU A 24 0.03 5.79 -5.38
CA GLU A 24 0.70 5.18 -4.23
C GLU A 24 2.21 5.29 -4.43
N ARG A 25 2.94 5.62 -3.36
CA ARG A 25 4.39 5.80 -3.43
C ARG A 25 5.13 4.46 -3.39
N GLY A 26 4.60 3.52 -2.62
CA GLY A 26 5.21 2.19 -2.49
C GLY A 26 4.76 1.24 -3.58
N LEU A 27 5.29 0.01 -3.51
CA LEU A 27 5.03 -1.03 -4.50
C LEU A 27 3.69 -1.77 -4.28
N ASP A 28 3.32 -2.58 -5.28
CA ASP A 28 2.26 -3.57 -5.20
C ASP A 28 2.50 -4.59 -4.08
N ALA A 29 1.44 -5.25 -3.63
CA ALA A 29 1.45 -6.08 -2.43
C ALA A 29 2.45 -7.25 -2.53
N ASP A 30 2.66 -7.82 -3.71
CA ASP A 30 3.56 -8.96 -3.87
C ASP A 30 5.02 -8.54 -3.81
N ARG A 31 5.42 -7.49 -4.56
CA ARG A 31 6.78 -6.94 -4.45
C ARG A 31 7.06 -6.34 -3.08
N ARG A 32 6.05 -5.69 -2.48
CA ARG A 32 6.14 -5.12 -1.12
C ARG A 32 6.42 -6.20 -0.07
N LYS A 33 5.81 -7.39 -0.17
CA LYS A 33 6.10 -8.50 0.75
C LYS A 33 7.58 -8.90 0.71
N GLU A 34 8.20 -8.91 -0.48
CA GLU A 34 9.62 -9.23 -0.64
C GLU A 34 10.51 -8.17 0.02
N ILE A 35 10.22 -6.89 -0.21
CA ILE A 35 10.95 -5.77 0.42
C ILE A 35 10.84 -5.83 1.95
N VAL A 36 9.64 -6.07 2.49
CA VAL A 36 9.41 -6.17 3.94
C VAL A 36 10.13 -7.39 4.53
N ARG A 37 10.12 -8.54 3.84
CA ARG A 37 10.86 -9.73 4.28
C ARG A 37 12.37 -9.45 4.32
N ASN A 38 12.91 -8.85 3.27
CA ASN A 38 14.33 -8.48 3.22
C ASN A 38 14.70 -7.52 4.36
N PHE A 39 13.83 -6.55 4.69
CA PHE A 39 14.05 -5.68 5.85
C PHE A 39 14.11 -6.48 7.16
N PHE A 40 13.21 -7.44 7.38
CA PHE A 40 13.25 -8.27 8.59
C PHE A 40 14.48 -9.17 8.68
N GLU A 41 14.99 -9.66 7.55
CA GLU A 41 16.17 -10.53 7.51
C GLU A 41 17.49 -9.74 7.63
N THR A 42 17.56 -8.55 7.05
CA THR A 42 18.82 -7.80 6.87
C THR A 42 18.91 -6.51 7.67
N GLY A 43 17.79 -5.97 8.16
CA GLY A 43 17.70 -4.65 8.77
C GLY A 43 17.80 -3.47 7.79
N ILE A 44 17.94 -3.73 6.48
CA ILE A 44 18.04 -2.69 5.46
C ILE A 44 16.64 -2.17 5.12
N LEU A 45 16.39 -0.90 5.48
CA LEU A 45 15.11 -0.24 5.26
C LEU A 45 15.04 0.41 3.87
N ASP A 46 13.99 0.09 3.13
CA ASP A 46 13.54 0.89 1.99
C ASP A 46 12.53 1.96 2.48
N THR A 47 12.86 3.23 2.24
CA THR A 47 12.07 4.37 2.72
C THR A 47 10.83 4.66 1.86
N GLU A 48 10.78 4.12 0.64
CA GLU A 48 9.65 4.26 -0.28
C GLU A 48 8.65 3.10 -0.15
N THR A 49 9.14 1.89 0.16
CA THR A 49 8.31 0.69 0.30
C THR A 49 8.64 -0.06 1.58
N ASN A 50 7.68 -0.17 2.50
CA ASN A 50 7.88 -0.84 3.79
C ASN A 50 6.54 -1.22 4.43
N VAL A 51 6.57 -1.60 5.71
CA VAL A 51 5.37 -1.97 6.49
C VAL A 51 4.31 -0.85 6.50
N GLN A 52 4.68 0.42 6.28
CA GLN A 52 3.75 1.55 6.25
C GLN A 52 3.32 1.97 4.84
N PHE A 53 4.24 1.89 3.86
CA PHE A 53 4.03 2.43 2.50
C PHE A 53 3.97 1.35 1.42
N GLY A 54 3.02 1.50 0.49
CA GLY A 54 2.70 0.56 -0.59
C GLY A 54 1.23 0.14 -0.59
N GLU A 55 0.89 -0.77 -1.51
CA GLU A 55 -0.48 -1.24 -1.70
C GLU A 55 -1.11 -1.79 -0.40
N GLY A 56 -2.32 -1.32 -0.08
CA GLY A 56 -3.06 -1.63 1.15
C GLY A 56 -2.61 -0.80 2.36
N GLY A 57 -1.58 0.04 2.22
CA GLY A 57 -1.09 0.92 3.29
C GLY A 57 -0.63 0.15 4.53
N ALA A 58 -0.72 0.78 5.70
CA ALA A 58 -0.28 0.16 6.96
C ALA A 58 -1.09 -1.10 7.37
N GLY A 59 -2.33 -1.25 6.88
CA GLY A 59 -3.19 -2.39 7.19
C GLY A 59 -2.83 -3.70 6.47
N THR A 60 -1.87 -3.69 5.55
CA THR A 60 -1.48 -4.91 4.81
C THR A 60 -0.71 -5.91 5.68
N PHE A 61 -0.01 -5.44 6.72
CA PHE A 61 0.83 -6.25 7.60
C PHE A 61 0.34 -6.16 9.06
N SER A 62 -0.98 -6.29 9.24
CA SER A 62 -1.66 -6.36 10.53
C SER A 62 -2.55 -7.62 10.59
N ASP A 63 -3.15 -7.87 11.75
CA ASP A 63 -4.10 -8.96 11.95
C ASP A 63 -5.49 -8.68 11.32
N GLY A 64 -5.69 -7.47 10.77
CA GLY A 64 -6.91 -6.97 10.12
C GLY A 64 -6.85 -5.47 9.85
#